data_AF-A0AAV7K4F1-F1
#
_entry.id   AF-A0AAV7K4F1-F1
#
_cell.length_a   1.000
_cell.length_b   1.000
_cell.length_c   1.000
_cell.angle_alpha   90.00
_cell.angle_beta   90.00
_cell.angle_gamma   90.00
#
_symmetry.space_group_name_H-M   'P 1'
#
loop_
_entity.id
_entity.type
_entity.pdbx_description
1 polymer ?
#
loop_
_entity_poly.entity_id
_entity_poly.type
_entity_poly.pdbx_seq_one_letter_code
_entity_poly.pdbx_strand_id
1 'polypeptide(L)'
;MCSGQRYTVQIDRLEKSRHKEFYRKLNNQHAEYKSFCKKSRIDQNNEIHRFKDELKRDGRGILREFKQHLKKQSNGNVKEEVRNRIREIDSKNMDKVAKFEEDQLDIYEEGSLQMLNNFKNDLMVIEIEFLKAKHNLLRAKEADVWEMEQSQIQINHNMVKNHLSESFLMRRHQMHIRHQKDIEHHRQYDAQRLEIMRSRHLLERRRLPKQQRVVLRKLLHDFKRKNNGSSRRDDRDKYRQFEADELRKMRCERIQLDKKLDKEMTDFKQAAESAMIELLSLQNEKKMHLTQQENDKLNEKDELYQNEINLWRNLLSDRKRSLENDCEKEISELQLEYYHKAATDITSLTVAPGTSRSFRPRITKTSESIPSTNIDD
;
A
#
# COMPACT_ATOMS: atom_id res chain seq x y z
N MET A 1 3.17 9.76 18.87
CA MET A 1 4.12 8.63 18.79
C MET A 1 4.15 8.17 17.35
N CYS A 2 5.32 8.09 16.73
CA CYS A 2 5.44 7.55 15.37
C CYS A 2 4.93 6.10 15.38
N SER A 3 4.17 5.66 14.37
CA SER A 3 3.57 4.30 14.31
C SER A 3 4.61 3.21 14.60
N GLY A 4 5.85 3.39 14.12
CA GLY A 4 6.97 2.49 14.42
C GLY A 4 7.29 2.33 15.91
N GLN A 5 7.27 3.40 16.70
CA GLN A 5 7.54 3.34 18.15
C GLN A 5 6.46 2.55 18.90
N ARG A 6 5.21 2.62 18.44
CA ARG A 6 4.10 1.88 19.05
C ARG A 6 4.30 0.36 18.91
N TYR A 7 4.77 -0.12 17.77
CA TYR A 7 5.02 -1.55 17.56
C TYR A 7 6.23 -2.05 18.33
N THR A 8 7.31 -1.25 18.43
CA THR A 8 8.47 -1.61 19.26
C THR A 8 8.08 -1.81 20.72
N VAL A 9 7.29 -0.89 21.30
CA VAL A 9 6.81 -1.01 22.69
C VAL A 9 5.91 -2.24 22.88
N GLN A 10 5.11 -2.61 21.88
CA GLN A 10 4.26 -3.81 21.96
C GLN A 10 5.09 -5.10 21.92
N ILE A 11 6.14 -5.17 21.08
CA ILE A 11 7.05 -6.31 21.02
C ILE A 11 7.81 -6.44 22.35
N ASP A 12 8.35 -5.35 22.91
CA ASP A 12 9.02 -5.38 24.21
C ASP A 12 8.10 -5.88 25.34
N ARG A 13 6.81 -5.53 25.27
CA ARG A 13 5.80 -6.04 26.22
C ARG A 13 5.55 -7.53 26.04
N LEU A 14 5.50 -8.02 24.80
CA LEU A 14 5.40 -9.46 24.52
C LEU A 14 6.62 -10.21 25.05
N GLU A 15 7.82 -9.68 24.86
CA GLU A 15 9.05 -10.29 25.36
C GLU A 15 9.05 -10.40 26.89
N LYS A 16 8.63 -9.34 27.58
CA LYS A 16 8.48 -9.36 29.05
C LYS A 16 7.41 -10.37 29.49
N SER A 17 6.30 -10.47 28.76
CA SER A 17 5.24 -11.45 29.04
C SER A 17 5.75 -12.89 28.87
N ARG A 18 6.44 -13.17 27.76
CA ARG A 18 7.09 -14.46 27.48
C ARG A 18 8.04 -14.87 28.59
N HIS A 19 8.94 -13.97 29.01
CA HIS A 19 9.87 -14.26 30.11
C HIS A 19 9.13 -14.62 31.40
N LYS A 20 8.10 -13.85 31.76
CA LYS A 20 7.30 -14.11 32.96
C LYS A 20 6.61 -15.49 32.91
N GLU A 21 6.09 -15.87 31.75
CA GLU A 21 5.44 -17.15 31.53
C GLU A 21 6.43 -18.32 31.56
N PHE A 22 7.59 -18.16 30.93
CA PHE A 22 8.70 -19.10 30.98
C PHE A 22 9.11 -19.41 32.43
N TYR A 23 9.35 -18.38 33.25
CA TYR A 23 9.72 -18.56 34.65
C TYR A 23 8.61 -19.21 35.48
N ARG A 24 7.34 -18.90 35.19
CA ARG A 24 6.20 -19.56 35.83
C ARG A 24 6.19 -21.05 35.53
N LYS A 25 6.35 -21.44 34.26
CA LYS A 25 6.41 -22.85 33.87
C LYS A 25 7.60 -23.58 34.47
N LEU A 26 8.77 -22.95 34.49
CA LEU A 26 9.97 -23.50 35.14
C LEU A 26 9.74 -23.79 36.63
N ASN A 27 9.15 -22.84 37.36
CA ASN A 27 8.84 -23.01 38.78
C ASN A 27 7.81 -24.11 39.03
N ASN A 28 6.77 -24.20 38.20
CA ASN A 28 5.76 -25.26 38.28
C ASN A 28 6.39 -26.64 38.04
N GLN A 29 7.20 -26.78 37.00
CA GLN A 29 7.90 -28.03 36.70
C GLN A 29 8.82 -28.46 37.85
N HIS A 30 9.54 -27.52 38.46
CA HIS A 30 10.38 -27.83 39.62
C HIS A 30 9.55 -28.35 40.81
N ALA A 31 8.38 -27.77 41.06
CA ALA A 31 7.47 -28.23 42.11
C ALA A 31 6.87 -29.62 41.81
N GLU A 32 6.48 -29.86 40.56
CA GLU A 32 5.97 -31.15 40.08
C GLU A 32 7.04 -32.23 40.17
N TYR A 33 8.27 -31.96 39.71
CA TYR A 33 9.40 -32.88 39.78
C TYR A 33 9.73 -33.27 41.22
N LYS A 34 9.76 -32.29 42.14
CA LYS A 34 9.97 -32.56 43.58
C LYS A 34 8.88 -33.48 44.14
N SER A 35 7.64 -33.28 43.72
CA SER A 35 6.50 -34.10 44.15
C SER A 35 6.59 -35.51 43.58
N PHE A 36 6.97 -35.64 42.30
CA PHE A 36 7.26 -36.90 41.62
C PHE A 36 8.37 -37.68 42.35
N CYS A 37 9.55 -37.09 42.58
CA CYS A 37 10.64 -37.77 43.29
C CYS A 37 10.22 -38.29 44.67
N LYS A 38 9.45 -37.49 45.43
CA LYS A 38 8.95 -37.91 46.75
C LYS A 38 7.97 -39.08 46.63
N LYS A 39 7.06 -39.02 45.66
CA LYS A 39 6.04 -40.04 45.43
C LYS A 39 6.66 -41.35 44.93
N SER A 40 7.51 -41.28 43.91
CA SER A 40 8.22 -42.44 43.36
C SER A 40 9.07 -43.14 44.40
N ARG A 41 9.80 -42.40 45.26
CA ARG A 41 10.58 -43.02 46.35
C ARG A 41 9.70 -43.79 47.35
N ILE A 42 8.53 -43.25 47.70
CA ILE A 42 7.58 -43.92 48.61
C ILE A 42 7.00 -45.16 47.93
N ASP A 43 6.60 -45.05 46.67
CA ASP A 43 5.98 -46.15 45.92
C ASP A 43 6.98 -47.28 45.65
N GLN A 44 8.21 -46.96 45.23
CA GLN A 44 9.32 -47.93 45.08
C GLN A 44 9.57 -48.67 46.40
N ASN A 45 9.68 -47.97 47.53
CA ASN A 45 9.93 -48.62 48.82
C ASN A 45 8.76 -49.54 49.22
N ASN A 46 7.52 -49.11 48.98
CA ASN A 46 6.34 -49.92 49.25
C ASN A 46 6.28 -51.17 48.35
N GLU A 47 6.58 -51.04 47.07
CA GLU A 47 6.61 -52.16 46.12
C GLU A 47 7.73 -53.15 46.45
N ILE A 48 8.95 -52.67 46.75
CA ILE A 48 10.07 -53.51 47.17
C ILE A 48 9.71 -54.29 48.44
N HIS A 49 9.03 -53.64 49.41
CA HIS A 49 8.56 -54.32 50.61
C HIS A 49 7.51 -55.38 50.30
N ARG A 50 6.50 -55.06 49.48
CA ARG A 50 5.47 -56.03 49.05
C ARG A 50 6.10 -57.24 48.37
N PHE A 51 7.01 -57.00 47.43
CA PHE A 51 7.70 -58.05 46.69
C PHE A 51 8.55 -58.94 47.60
N LYS A 52 9.31 -58.35 48.54
CA LYS A 52 10.07 -59.11 49.55
C LYS A 52 9.16 -59.97 50.43
N ASP A 53 7.98 -59.50 50.79
CA ASP A 53 7.04 -60.26 51.61
C ASP A 53 6.34 -61.39 50.84
N GLU A 54 6.08 -61.18 49.54
CA GLU A 54 5.60 -62.22 48.62
C GLU A 54 6.64 -63.34 48.47
N LEU A 55 7.91 -63.00 48.21
CA LEU A 55 9.01 -63.97 48.15
C LEU A 55 9.20 -64.76 49.45
N LYS A 56 9.02 -64.12 50.62
CA LYS A 56 9.03 -64.81 51.92
C LYS A 56 7.83 -65.75 52.08
N ARG A 57 6.65 -65.39 51.56
CA ARG A 57 5.46 -66.24 51.62
C ARG A 57 5.64 -67.47 50.73
N ASP A 58 6.14 -67.27 49.51
CA ASP A 58 6.43 -68.32 48.54
C ASP A 58 7.56 -69.24 49.03
N GLY A 59 8.65 -68.67 49.56
CA GLY A 59 9.74 -69.43 50.16
C GLY A 59 9.26 -70.31 51.32
N ARG A 60 8.34 -69.81 52.16
CA ARG A 60 7.69 -70.63 53.21
C ARG A 60 6.83 -71.74 52.63
N GLY A 61 6.15 -71.51 51.50
CA GLY A 61 5.40 -72.53 50.74
C GLY A 61 6.30 -73.65 50.25
N ILE A 62 7.33 -73.30 49.46
CA ILE A 62 8.31 -74.23 48.90
C ILE A 62 9.00 -75.04 50.01
N LEU A 63 9.35 -74.40 51.13
CA LEU A 63 9.99 -75.10 52.25
C LEU A 63 9.04 -76.09 52.95
N ARG A 64 7.73 -75.80 53.03
CA ARG A 64 6.73 -76.74 53.56
C ARG A 64 6.58 -77.97 52.68
N GLU A 65 6.46 -77.77 51.37
CA GLU A 65 6.35 -78.84 50.38
C GLU A 65 7.62 -79.71 50.39
N PHE A 66 8.79 -79.08 50.40
CA PHE A 66 10.08 -79.78 50.48
C PHE A 66 10.23 -80.61 51.76
N LYS A 67 9.85 -80.06 52.92
CA LYS A 67 9.82 -80.81 54.20
C LYS A 67 8.82 -81.97 54.16
N GLN A 68 7.68 -81.83 53.49
CA GLN A 68 6.71 -82.90 53.34
C GLN A 68 7.22 -84.00 52.40
N HIS A 69 7.94 -83.64 51.35
CA HIS A 69 8.61 -84.57 50.43
C HIS A 69 9.74 -85.34 51.12
N LEU A 70 10.59 -84.67 51.90
CA LEU A 70 11.65 -85.31 52.69
C LEU A 70 11.11 -86.28 53.75
N LYS A 71 9.94 -86.01 54.34
CA LYS A 71 9.26 -86.97 55.24
C LYS A 71 8.80 -88.25 54.54
N LYS A 72 8.63 -88.23 53.22
CA LYS A 72 8.24 -89.40 52.40
C LYS A 72 9.43 -90.19 51.87
N GLN A 73 10.65 -89.63 51.94
CA GLN A 73 11.90 -90.31 51.57
C GLN A 73 12.62 -90.81 52.83
N SER A 74 13.11 -92.06 52.81
CA SER A 74 13.76 -92.70 53.97
C SER A 74 15.18 -92.17 54.20
N ASN A 75 15.42 -91.64 55.40
CA ASN A 75 16.68 -91.38 56.12
C ASN A 75 17.95 -91.03 55.32
N GLY A 76 18.09 -89.74 55.01
CA GLY A 76 19.36 -89.04 54.80
C GLY A 76 19.55 -87.90 55.82
N ASN A 77 20.59 -87.07 55.67
CA ASN A 77 20.88 -85.93 56.56
C ASN A 77 19.88 -84.77 56.32
N VAL A 78 18.60 -84.99 56.67
CA VAL A 78 17.43 -84.11 56.44
C VAL A 78 17.70 -82.67 56.90
N LYS A 79 18.44 -82.51 58.00
CA LYS A 79 18.77 -81.19 58.55
C LYS A 79 19.67 -80.39 57.60
N GLU A 80 20.62 -81.05 56.93
CA GLU A 80 21.52 -80.41 55.97
C GLU A 80 20.84 -80.12 54.64
N GLU A 81 19.99 -81.02 54.14
CA GLU A 81 19.21 -80.81 52.92
C GLU A 81 18.22 -79.65 53.06
N VAL A 82 17.55 -79.52 54.22
CA VAL A 82 16.70 -78.36 54.51
C VAL A 82 17.52 -77.07 54.58
N ARG A 83 18.73 -77.09 55.15
CA ARG A 83 19.62 -75.91 55.19
C ARG A 83 20.12 -75.51 53.81
N ASN A 84 20.48 -76.47 52.97
CA ASN A 84 20.90 -76.23 51.59
C ASN A 84 19.74 -75.64 50.77
N ARG A 85 18.51 -76.17 50.96
CA ARG A 85 17.34 -75.64 50.28
C ARG A 85 16.96 -74.22 50.72
N ILE A 86 17.12 -73.90 52.00
CA ILE A 86 16.95 -72.53 52.51
C ILE A 86 17.95 -71.59 51.82
N ARG A 87 19.24 -71.94 51.80
CA ARG A 87 20.28 -71.16 51.11
C ARG A 87 19.98 -70.96 49.62
N GLU A 88 19.48 -71.98 48.94
CA GLU A 88 19.12 -71.90 47.52
C GLU A 88 17.91 -70.97 47.29
N ILE A 89 16.88 -71.05 48.14
CA ILE A 89 15.71 -70.15 48.10
C ILE A 89 16.15 -68.71 48.38
N ASP A 90 16.99 -68.49 49.38
CA ASP A 90 17.48 -67.17 49.75
C ASP A 90 18.33 -66.57 48.61
N SER A 91 19.24 -67.35 48.01
CA SER A 91 20.03 -66.91 46.86
C SER A 91 19.14 -66.50 45.67
N LYS A 92 18.17 -67.35 45.30
CA LYS A 92 17.24 -67.05 44.20
C LYS A 92 16.35 -65.84 44.51
N ASN A 93 15.95 -65.67 45.77
CA ASN A 93 15.17 -64.52 46.19
C ASN A 93 16.01 -63.23 46.15
N MET A 94 17.29 -63.29 46.50
CA MET A 94 18.21 -62.15 46.38
C MET A 94 18.36 -61.69 44.92
N ASP A 95 18.54 -62.61 43.97
CA ASP A 95 18.63 -62.27 42.55
C ASP A 95 17.32 -61.66 42.02
N LYS A 96 16.17 -62.22 42.43
CA LYS A 96 14.86 -61.67 42.08
C LYS A 96 14.64 -60.27 42.65
N VAL A 97 15.05 -60.03 43.90
CA VAL A 97 14.98 -58.71 44.54
C VAL A 97 15.86 -57.71 43.82
N ALA A 98 17.10 -58.08 43.50
CA ALA A 98 18.03 -57.21 42.78
C ALA A 98 17.45 -56.79 41.41
N LYS A 99 16.91 -57.74 40.66
CA LYS A 99 16.26 -57.46 39.38
C LYS A 99 15.01 -56.58 39.53
N PHE A 100 14.18 -56.84 40.54
CA PHE A 100 13.01 -56.00 40.80
C PHE A 100 13.41 -54.58 41.20
N GLU A 101 14.46 -54.41 41.99
CA GLU A 101 15.01 -53.09 42.34
C GLU A 101 15.56 -52.36 41.10
N GLU A 102 16.18 -53.07 40.16
CA GLU A 102 16.58 -52.54 38.84
C GLU A 102 15.37 -52.11 38.00
N ASP A 103 14.36 -52.97 37.85
CA ASP A 103 13.12 -52.64 37.13
C ASP A 103 12.41 -51.40 37.74
N GLN A 104 12.43 -51.25 39.07
CA GLN A 104 11.89 -50.07 39.76
C GLN A 104 12.70 -48.79 39.48
N LEU A 105 14.02 -48.88 39.29
CA LEU A 105 14.86 -47.75 38.90
C LEU A 105 14.57 -47.34 37.45
N ASP A 106 14.45 -48.29 36.53
CA ASP A 106 14.11 -48.02 35.13
C ASP A 106 12.77 -47.29 34.99
N ILE A 107 11.73 -47.71 35.73
CA ILE A 107 10.43 -47.04 35.74
C ILE A 107 10.55 -45.58 36.24
N TYR A 108 11.41 -45.33 37.23
CA TYR A 108 11.64 -43.98 37.74
C TYR A 108 12.38 -43.11 36.72
N GLU A 109 13.41 -43.65 36.07
CA GLU A 109 14.17 -42.95 35.04
C GLU A 109 13.28 -42.61 33.84
N GLU A 110 12.45 -43.55 33.39
CA GLU A 110 11.48 -43.33 32.33
C GLU A 110 10.48 -42.22 32.70
N GLY A 111 9.89 -42.27 33.89
CA GLY A 111 8.97 -41.24 34.36
C GLY A 111 9.64 -39.85 34.48
N SER A 112 10.89 -39.80 34.94
CA SER A 112 11.69 -38.57 35.01
C SER A 112 11.98 -37.99 33.62
N LEU A 113 12.33 -38.85 32.65
CA LEU A 113 12.55 -38.48 31.26
C LEU A 113 11.27 -37.96 30.60
N GLN A 114 10.13 -38.63 30.82
CA GLN A 114 8.83 -38.19 30.30
C GLN A 114 8.46 -36.80 30.84
N MET A 115 8.65 -36.55 32.14
CA MET A 115 8.44 -35.22 32.72
C MET A 115 9.33 -34.16 32.08
N LEU A 116 10.62 -34.45 31.85
CA LEU A 116 11.55 -33.51 31.21
C LEU A 116 11.14 -33.20 29.77
N ASN A 117 10.73 -34.22 29.00
CA ASN A 117 10.27 -34.04 27.62
C ASN A 117 8.98 -33.23 27.55
N ASN A 118 8.03 -33.49 28.45
CA ASN A 118 6.79 -32.69 28.55
C ASN A 118 7.10 -31.22 28.85
N PHE A 119 8.03 -30.95 29.77
CA PHE A 119 8.45 -29.58 30.05
C PHE A 119 9.12 -28.89 28.85
N LYS A 120 9.99 -29.59 28.12
CA LYS A 120 10.58 -29.05 26.89
C LYS A 120 9.53 -28.73 25.85
N ASN A 121 8.53 -29.59 25.68
CA ASN A 121 7.41 -29.36 24.76
C ASN A 121 6.60 -28.12 25.19
N ASP A 122 6.32 -27.98 26.49
CA ASP A 122 5.64 -26.78 27.02
C ASP A 122 6.44 -25.49 26.74
N LEU A 123 7.77 -25.52 26.91
CA LEU A 123 8.64 -24.38 26.60
C LEU A 123 8.66 -24.06 25.10
N MET A 124 8.71 -25.09 24.25
CA MET A 124 8.63 -24.94 22.80
C MET A 124 7.32 -24.27 22.39
N VAL A 125 6.18 -24.68 22.98
CA VAL A 125 4.87 -24.09 22.71
C VAL A 125 4.87 -22.61 23.07
N ILE A 126 5.37 -22.23 24.25
CA ILE A 126 5.47 -20.81 24.67
C ILE A 126 6.29 -19.99 23.67
N GLU A 127 7.44 -20.52 23.21
CA GLU A 127 8.31 -19.78 22.29
C GLU A 127 7.68 -19.66 20.89
N ILE A 128 7.02 -20.71 20.39
CA ILE A 128 6.28 -20.66 19.12
C ILE A 128 5.12 -19.67 19.20
N GLU A 129 4.36 -19.65 20.30
CA GLU A 129 3.25 -18.70 20.50
C GLU A 129 3.75 -17.25 20.56
N PHE A 130 4.87 -17.01 21.25
CA PHE A 130 5.52 -15.71 21.26
C PHE A 130 5.96 -15.29 19.86
N LEU A 131 6.65 -16.14 19.10
CA LEU A 131 7.08 -15.84 17.74
C LEU A 131 5.88 -15.50 16.85
N LYS A 132 4.81 -16.31 16.89
CA LYS A 132 3.58 -16.03 16.14
C LYS A 132 2.99 -14.66 16.51
N ALA A 133 2.94 -14.32 17.79
CA ALA A 133 2.45 -13.02 18.25
C ALA A 133 3.36 -11.86 17.78
N LYS A 134 4.67 -12.03 17.85
CA LYS A 134 5.67 -11.08 17.33
C LYS A 134 5.52 -10.89 15.82
N HIS A 135 5.42 -11.97 15.04
CA HIS A 135 5.22 -11.93 13.59
C HIS A 135 3.92 -11.23 13.22
N ASN A 136 2.83 -11.47 13.95
CA ASN A 136 1.57 -10.74 13.74
C ASN A 136 1.74 -9.22 13.93
N LEU A 137 2.50 -8.79 14.93
CA LEU A 137 2.81 -7.37 15.11
C LEU A 137 3.71 -6.82 13.99
N LEU A 138 4.67 -7.61 13.50
CA LEU A 138 5.51 -7.22 12.37
C LEU A 138 4.69 -7.08 11.09
N ARG A 139 3.79 -8.03 10.79
CA ARG A 139 2.84 -7.94 9.68
C ARG A 139 1.93 -6.72 9.80
N ALA A 140 1.40 -6.44 10.99
CA ALA A 140 0.55 -5.27 11.22
C ALA A 140 1.32 -3.96 11.03
N LYS A 141 2.53 -3.86 11.60
CA LYS A 141 3.43 -2.72 11.38
C LYS A 141 3.68 -2.48 9.90
N GLU A 142 3.96 -3.54 9.19
CA GLU A 142 4.29 -3.50 7.78
C GLU A 142 3.07 -3.09 6.93
N ALA A 143 1.88 -3.62 7.25
CA ALA A 143 0.63 -3.22 6.62
C ALA A 143 0.32 -1.72 6.80
N ASP A 144 0.53 -1.17 8.02
CA ASP A 144 0.37 0.27 8.27
C ASP A 144 1.34 1.12 7.44
N VAL A 145 2.57 0.64 7.24
CA VAL A 145 3.57 1.31 6.39
C VAL A 145 3.11 1.30 4.93
N TRP A 146 2.59 0.17 4.45
CA TRP A 146 2.08 0.06 3.08
C TRP A 146 0.87 0.97 2.83
N GLU A 147 -0.07 1.05 3.77
CA GLU A 147 -1.22 1.95 3.67
C GLU A 147 -0.76 3.42 3.61
N MET A 148 0.21 3.79 4.45
CA MET A 148 0.80 5.13 4.43
C MET A 148 1.47 5.44 3.09
N GLU A 149 2.31 4.53 2.58
CA GLU A 149 2.99 4.69 1.29
C GLU A 149 1.98 4.85 0.14
N GLN A 150 0.95 4.00 0.10
CA GLN A 150 -0.13 4.09 -0.90
C GLN A 150 -0.86 5.44 -0.82
N SER A 151 -1.23 5.85 0.40
CA SER A 151 -1.90 7.12 0.64
C SER A 151 -1.02 8.29 0.18
N GLN A 152 0.27 8.25 0.45
CA GLN A 152 1.22 9.27 0.03
C GLN A 152 1.31 9.40 -1.49
N ILE A 153 1.41 8.28 -2.22
CA ILE A 153 1.44 8.26 -3.69
C ILE A 153 0.14 8.87 -4.24
N GLN A 154 -1.01 8.50 -3.68
CA GLN A 154 -2.31 9.02 -4.11
C GLN A 154 -2.48 10.53 -3.81
N ILE A 155 -2.08 10.98 -2.62
CA ILE A 155 -2.12 12.40 -2.23
C ILE A 155 -1.22 13.22 -3.16
N ASN A 156 -0.01 12.74 -3.44
CA ASN A 156 0.92 13.39 -4.37
C ASN A 156 0.31 13.53 -5.76
N HIS A 157 -0.28 12.46 -6.29
CA HIS A 157 -0.95 12.50 -7.59
C HIS A 157 -2.08 13.54 -7.63
N ASN A 158 -2.97 13.53 -6.64
CA ASN A 158 -4.07 14.49 -6.55
C ASN A 158 -3.56 15.94 -6.44
N MET A 159 -2.50 16.18 -5.67
CA MET A 159 -1.89 17.50 -5.54
C MET A 159 -1.36 17.99 -6.89
N VAL A 160 -0.63 17.15 -7.63
CA VAL A 160 -0.11 17.49 -8.96
C VAL A 160 -1.25 17.74 -9.95
N LYS A 161 -2.30 16.93 -9.91
CA LYS A 161 -3.49 17.07 -10.75
C LYS A 161 -4.21 18.40 -10.50
N ASN A 162 -4.45 18.74 -9.24
CA ASN A 162 -5.09 19.99 -8.84
C ASN A 162 -4.26 21.20 -9.27
N HIS A 163 -2.94 21.18 -9.01
CA HIS A 163 -2.05 22.26 -9.42
C HIS A 163 -2.07 22.46 -10.94
N LEU A 164 -2.09 21.37 -11.71
CA LEU A 164 -2.17 21.43 -13.17
C LEU A 164 -3.50 22.06 -13.62
N SER A 165 -4.62 21.61 -13.09
CA SER A 165 -5.94 22.17 -13.40
C SER A 165 -6.07 23.66 -13.04
N GLU A 166 -5.54 24.08 -11.90
CA GLU A 166 -5.50 25.50 -11.50
C GLU A 166 -4.68 26.36 -12.46
N SER A 167 -3.53 25.85 -12.91
CA SER A 167 -2.67 26.52 -13.90
C SER A 167 -3.38 26.70 -15.24
N PHE A 168 -4.08 25.67 -15.74
CA PHE A 168 -4.86 25.76 -16.97
C PHE A 168 -6.09 26.66 -16.84
N LEU A 169 -6.75 26.66 -15.67
CA LEU A 169 -7.84 27.59 -15.37
C LEU A 169 -7.38 29.04 -15.49
N MET A 170 -6.22 29.37 -14.91
CA MET A 170 -5.63 30.71 -15.02
C MET A 170 -5.29 31.05 -16.47
N ARG A 171 -4.70 30.11 -17.22
CA ARG A 171 -4.36 30.32 -18.64
C ARG A 171 -5.59 30.55 -19.51
N ARG A 172 -6.68 29.82 -19.27
CA ARG A 172 -7.99 30.01 -19.92
C ARG A 172 -8.56 31.39 -19.61
N HIS A 173 -8.51 31.82 -18.35
CA HIS A 173 -8.98 33.13 -17.93
C HIS A 173 -8.21 34.27 -18.62
N GLN A 174 -6.88 34.20 -18.62
CA GLN A 174 -6.04 35.20 -19.31
C GLN A 174 -6.30 35.24 -20.82
N MET A 175 -6.47 34.08 -21.46
CA MET A 175 -6.83 34.00 -22.88
C MET A 175 -8.20 34.62 -23.16
N HIS A 176 -9.18 34.38 -22.30
CA HIS A 176 -10.50 34.99 -22.41
C HIS A 176 -10.43 36.53 -22.39
N ILE A 177 -9.66 37.10 -21.45
CA ILE A 177 -9.45 38.55 -21.37
C ILE A 177 -8.80 39.09 -22.65
N ARG A 178 -7.77 38.41 -23.19
CA ARG A 178 -7.15 38.81 -24.46
C ARG A 178 -8.16 38.78 -25.61
N HIS A 179 -8.93 37.72 -25.72
CA HIS A 179 -9.95 37.57 -26.75
C HIS A 179 -11.03 38.66 -26.67
N GLN A 180 -11.46 39.05 -25.47
CA GLN A 180 -12.39 40.17 -25.29
C GLN A 180 -11.79 41.49 -25.79
N LYS A 181 -10.51 41.76 -25.48
CA LYS A 181 -9.81 42.96 -25.96
C LYS A 181 -9.66 42.98 -27.47
N ASP A 182 -9.34 41.83 -28.09
CA ASP A 182 -9.19 41.70 -29.54
C ASP A 182 -10.52 41.98 -30.26
N ILE A 183 -11.64 41.45 -29.72
CA ILE A 183 -12.99 41.72 -30.25
C ILE A 183 -13.31 43.20 -30.14
N GLU A 184 -13.06 43.82 -28.99
CA GLU A 184 -13.34 45.23 -28.77
C GLU A 184 -12.51 46.11 -29.71
N HIS A 185 -11.22 45.81 -29.86
CA HIS A 185 -10.34 46.50 -30.80
C HIS A 185 -10.84 46.37 -32.25
N HIS A 186 -11.24 45.17 -32.69
CA HIS A 186 -11.78 44.94 -34.03
C HIS A 186 -13.07 45.73 -34.27
N ARG A 187 -13.98 45.76 -33.28
CA ARG A 187 -15.23 46.55 -33.37
C ARG A 187 -14.95 48.05 -33.47
N GLN A 188 -14.04 48.56 -32.66
CA GLN A 188 -13.64 49.97 -32.69
C GLN A 188 -13.01 50.34 -34.03
N TYR A 189 -12.13 49.47 -34.57
CA TYR A 189 -11.51 49.66 -35.87
C TYR A 189 -12.54 49.73 -37.00
N ASP A 190 -13.47 48.78 -37.05
CA ASP A 190 -14.53 48.79 -38.07
C ASP A 190 -15.47 49.99 -37.94
N ALA A 191 -15.81 50.38 -36.71
CA ALA A 191 -16.64 51.56 -36.46
C ALA A 191 -15.97 52.86 -36.96
N GLN A 192 -14.67 53.02 -36.72
CA GLN A 192 -13.91 54.17 -37.22
C GLN A 192 -13.87 54.20 -38.76
N ARG A 193 -13.60 53.04 -39.39
CA ARG A 193 -13.58 52.93 -40.86
C ARG A 193 -14.95 53.21 -41.47
N LEU A 194 -16.02 52.71 -40.85
CA LEU A 194 -17.39 52.99 -41.27
C LEU A 194 -17.71 54.48 -41.20
N GLU A 195 -17.26 55.17 -40.15
CA GLU A 195 -17.50 56.61 -39.99
C GLU A 195 -16.75 57.46 -41.02
N ILE A 196 -15.50 57.09 -41.32
CA ILE A 196 -14.71 57.73 -42.39
C ILE A 196 -15.42 57.55 -43.75
N MET A 197 -15.92 56.34 -44.03
CA MET A 197 -16.67 56.05 -45.26
C MET A 197 -17.96 56.87 -45.34
N ARG A 198 -18.74 56.94 -44.25
CA ARG A 198 -19.96 57.76 -44.17
C ARG A 198 -19.68 59.24 -44.42
N SER A 199 -18.62 59.77 -43.81
CA SER A 199 -18.19 61.16 -44.00
C SER A 199 -17.82 61.45 -45.47
N ARG A 200 -17.10 60.52 -46.11
CA ARG A 200 -16.78 60.61 -47.54
C ARG A 200 -18.04 60.55 -48.42
N HIS A 201 -18.93 59.60 -48.17
CA HIS A 201 -20.19 59.45 -48.91
C HIS A 201 -21.08 60.70 -48.78
N LEU A 202 -21.17 61.29 -47.59
CA LEU A 202 -21.89 62.54 -47.35
C LEU A 202 -21.30 63.70 -48.16
N LEU A 203 -19.97 63.79 -48.24
CA LEU A 203 -19.28 64.81 -49.03
C LEU A 203 -19.54 64.64 -50.53
N GLU A 204 -19.50 63.40 -51.05
CA GLU A 204 -19.82 63.09 -52.44
C GLU A 204 -21.28 63.47 -52.78
N ARG A 205 -22.25 63.09 -51.92
CA ARG A 205 -23.67 63.49 -52.06
C ARG A 205 -23.87 65.01 -52.05
N ARG A 206 -23.06 65.77 -51.32
CA ARG A 206 -23.11 67.24 -51.28
C ARG A 206 -22.41 67.91 -52.47
N ARG A 207 -21.33 67.32 -52.99
CA ARG A 207 -20.52 67.88 -54.08
C ARG A 207 -21.21 67.73 -55.43
N LEU A 208 -21.81 66.58 -55.72
CA LEU A 208 -22.40 66.29 -57.03
C LEU A 208 -23.46 67.34 -57.45
N PRO A 209 -24.48 67.70 -56.65
CA PRO A 209 -25.48 68.69 -57.08
C PRO A 209 -24.89 70.08 -57.35
N LYS A 210 -23.81 70.45 -56.64
CA LYS A 210 -23.11 71.73 -56.85
C LYS A 210 -22.39 71.73 -58.20
N GLN A 211 -21.69 70.65 -58.52
CA GLN A 211 -21.03 70.46 -59.82
C GLN A 211 -22.05 70.42 -60.95
N GLN A 212 -23.13 69.65 -60.78
CA GLN A 212 -24.23 69.57 -61.73
C GLN A 212 -24.84 70.95 -62.04
N ARG A 213 -25.10 71.81 -61.04
CA ARG A 213 -25.60 73.19 -61.26
C ARG A 213 -24.64 74.04 -62.09
N VAL A 214 -23.33 73.91 -61.88
CA VAL A 214 -22.32 74.67 -62.65
C VAL A 214 -22.28 74.18 -64.10
N VAL A 215 -22.26 72.87 -64.30
CA VAL A 215 -22.27 72.25 -65.65
C VAL A 215 -23.56 72.59 -66.40
N LEU A 216 -24.73 72.48 -65.76
CA LEU A 216 -26.02 72.83 -66.36
C LEU A 216 -26.06 74.29 -66.83
N ARG A 217 -25.59 75.24 -66.00
CA ARG A 217 -25.51 76.66 -66.40
C ARG A 217 -24.66 76.86 -67.65
N LYS A 218 -23.51 76.18 -67.73
CA LYS A 218 -22.63 76.23 -68.90
C LYS A 218 -23.30 75.64 -70.15
N LEU A 219 -23.92 74.46 -70.02
CA LEU A 219 -24.63 73.79 -71.12
C LEU A 219 -25.80 74.63 -71.65
N LEU A 220 -26.61 75.22 -70.76
CA LEU A 220 -27.72 76.09 -71.15
C LEU A 220 -27.23 77.38 -71.84
N HIS A 221 -26.13 77.97 -71.36
CA HIS A 221 -25.51 79.13 -72.01
C HIS A 221 -25.00 78.78 -73.42
N ASP A 222 -24.29 77.66 -73.56
CA ASP A 222 -23.78 77.18 -74.84
C ASP A 222 -24.90 76.83 -75.81
N PHE A 223 -26.00 76.23 -75.33
CA PHE A 223 -27.18 75.93 -76.12
C PHE A 223 -27.88 77.21 -76.62
N LYS A 224 -28.03 78.24 -75.76
CA LYS A 224 -28.55 79.55 -76.18
C LYS A 224 -27.68 80.21 -77.24
N ARG A 225 -26.35 80.23 -77.04
CA ARG A 225 -25.39 80.80 -78.00
C ARG A 225 -25.48 80.13 -79.38
N LYS A 226 -25.63 78.81 -79.44
CA LYS A 226 -25.70 78.05 -80.70
C LYS A 226 -27.02 78.23 -81.47
N ASN A 227 -28.11 78.58 -80.79
CA ASN A 227 -29.45 78.68 -81.39
C ASN A 227 -29.96 80.14 -81.56
N ASN A 228 -29.12 81.16 -81.38
CA ASN A 228 -29.50 82.58 -81.43
C ASN A 228 -29.91 83.13 -82.83
N GLY A 229 -30.05 82.28 -83.86
CA GLY A 229 -30.33 82.68 -85.25
C GLY A 229 -31.57 82.06 -85.88
N SER A 230 -32.45 81.40 -85.11
CA SER A 230 -33.64 80.67 -85.61
C SER A 230 -34.97 81.34 -85.19
N SER A 231 -36.11 80.82 -85.68
CA SER A 231 -37.45 81.39 -85.41
C SER A 231 -37.81 81.35 -83.92
N ARG A 232 -38.13 82.52 -83.34
CA ARG A 232 -38.27 82.77 -81.89
C ARG A 232 -39.21 81.82 -81.11
N ARG A 233 -40.15 81.12 -81.77
CA ARG A 233 -41.09 80.19 -81.11
C ARG A 233 -40.52 78.78 -80.97
N ASP A 234 -39.98 78.19 -82.04
CA ASP A 234 -39.43 76.82 -82.03
C ASP A 234 -38.19 76.71 -81.12
N ASP A 235 -37.40 77.77 -81.03
CA ASP A 235 -36.20 77.80 -80.18
C ASP A 235 -36.53 77.75 -78.67
N ARG A 236 -37.71 78.25 -78.29
CA ARG A 236 -38.18 78.25 -76.90
C ARG A 236 -38.54 76.84 -76.44
N ASP A 237 -39.19 76.06 -77.30
CA ASP A 237 -39.60 74.69 -76.98
C ASP A 237 -38.42 73.73 -77.05
N LYS A 238 -37.50 73.91 -78.01
CA LYS A 238 -36.21 73.19 -78.04
C LYS A 238 -35.35 73.47 -76.80
N TYR A 239 -35.32 74.72 -76.32
CA TYR A 239 -34.62 75.08 -75.08
C TYR A 239 -35.22 74.39 -73.85
N ARG A 240 -36.55 74.39 -73.73
CA ARG A 240 -37.25 73.71 -72.62
C ARG A 240 -37.04 72.20 -72.64
N GLN A 241 -37.07 71.58 -73.81
CA GLN A 241 -36.82 70.15 -73.96
C GLN A 241 -35.38 69.79 -73.57
N PHE A 242 -34.39 70.57 -74.03
CA PHE A 242 -32.99 70.38 -73.66
C PHE A 242 -32.76 70.54 -72.15
N GLU A 243 -33.34 71.57 -71.53
CA GLU A 243 -33.27 71.77 -70.08
C GLU A 243 -33.91 70.62 -69.32
N ALA A 244 -35.07 70.12 -69.76
CA ALA A 244 -35.75 68.98 -69.14
C ALA A 244 -34.94 67.67 -69.25
N ASP A 245 -34.30 67.43 -70.40
CA ASP A 245 -33.48 66.24 -70.63
C ASP A 245 -32.18 66.29 -69.83
N GLU A 246 -31.53 67.45 -69.73
CA GLU A 246 -30.36 67.63 -68.87
C GLU A 246 -30.73 67.49 -67.39
N LEU A 247 -31.84 68.06 -66.94
CA LEU A 247 -32.35 67.84 -65.57
C LEU A 247 -32.68 66.37 -65.29
N ARG A 248 -33.19 65.62 -66.28
CA ARG A 248 -33.43 64.18 -66.17
C ARG A 248 -32.10 63.41 -66.03
N LYS A 249 -31.08 63.72 -66.83
CA LYS A 249 -29.74 63.11 -66.71
C LYS A 249 -29.13 63.36 -65.33
N MET A 250 -29.23 64.59 -64.81
CA MET A 250 -28.75 64.92 -63.46
C MET A 250 -29.41 64.08 -62.37
N ARG A 251 -30.73 63.85 -62.48
CA ARG A 251 -31.48 62.99 -61.55
C ARG A 251 -31.03 61.53 -61.65
N CYS A 252 -30.86 61.00 -62.86
CA CYS A 252 -30.37 59.64 -63.07
C CYS A 252 -28.96 59.45 -62.49
N GLU A 253 -28.04 60.39 -62.74
CA GLU A 253 -26.68 60.36 -62.21
C GLU A 253 -26.68 60.39 -60.67
N ARG A 254 -27.55 61.20 -60.05
CA ARG A 254 -27.71 61.21 -58.58
C ARG A 254 -28.18 59.86 -58.04
N ILE A 255 -29.16 59.23 -58.70
CA ILE A 255 -29.65 57.89 -58.31
C ILE A 255 -28.53 56.84 -58.46
N GLN A 256 -27.74 56.92 -59.53
CA GLN A 256 -26.61 56.00 -59.74
C GLN A 256 -25.53 56.18 -58.67
N LEU A 257 -25.21 57.43 -58.30
CA LEU A 257 -24.31 57.72 -57.19
C LEU A 257 -24.84 57.12 -55.89
N ASP A 258 -26.09 57.41 -55.53
CA ASP A 258 -26.70 56.89 -54.29
C ASP A 258 -26.65 55.36 -54.24
N LYS A 259 -27.00 54.67 -55.34
CA LYS A 259 -26.90 53.20 -55.44
C LYS A 259 -25.47 52.69 -55.26
N LYS A 260 -24.47 53.37 -55.82
CA LYS A 260 -23.06 53.00 -55.67
C LYS A 260 -22.60 53.12 -54.22
N LEU A 261 -22.92 54.24 -53.57
CA LEU A 261 -22.57 54.47 -52.16
C LEU A 261 -23.26 53.46 -51.25
N ASP A 262 -24.55 53.16 -51.51
CA ASP A 262 -25.29 52.17 -50.73
C ASP A 262 -24.69 50.77 -50.89
N LYS A 263 -24.25 50.39 -52.11
CA LYS A 263 -23.53 49.14 -52.36
C LYS A 263 -22.18 49.09 -51.62
N GLU A 264 -21.39 50.16 -51.68
CA GLU A 264 -20.12 50.23 -50.93
C GLU A 264 -20.35 50.05 -49.41
N MET A 265 -21.44 50.60 -48.88
CA MET A 265 -21.81 50.44 -47.47
C MET A 265 -22.23 49.00 -47.13
N THR A 266 -22.97 48.32 -48.01
CA THR A 266 -23.36 46.92 -47.79
C THR A 266 -22.14 46.00 -47.86
N ASP A 267 -21.29 46.20 -48.86
CA ASP A 267 -20.08 45.38 -49.07
C ASP A 267 -19.11 45.56 -47.89
N PHE A 268 -18.95 46.78 -47.38
CA PHE A 268 -18.15 47.04 -46.19
C PHE A 268 -18.69 46.32 -44.96
N LYS A 269 -20.00 46.38 -44.71
CA LYS A 269 -20.63 45.71 -43.55
C LYS A 269 -20.46 44.19 -43.62
N GLN A 270 -20.68 43.60 -44.80
CA GLN A 270 -20.48 42.17 -45.02
C GLN A 270 -19.03 41.75 -44.79
N ALA A 271 -18.06 42.52 -45.30
CA ALA A 271 -16.64 42.25 -45.06
C ALA A 271 -16.26 42.34 -43.57
N ALA A 272 -16.77 43.35 -42.85
CA ALA A 272 -16.54 43.51 -41.41
C ALA A 272 -17.16 42.36 -40.60
N GLU A 273 -18.37 41.93 -40.96
CA GLU A 273 -19.04 40.78 -40.33
C GLU A 273 -18.28 39.48 -40.60
N SER A 274 -17.85 39.24 -41.83
CA SER A 274 -17.02 38.08 -42.19
C SER A 274 -15.71 38.05 -41.40
N ALA A 275 -15.02 39.18 -41.28
CA ALA A 275 -13.79 39.28 -40.52
C ALA A 275 -14.00 39.00 -39.02
N MET A 276 -15.11 39.49 -38.45
CA MET A 276 -15.49 39.20 -37.07
C MET A 276 -15.77 37.71 -36.86
N ILE A 277 -16.48 37.05 -37.79
CA ILE A 277 -16.75 35.60 -37.72
C ILE A 277 -15.44 34.80 -37.76
N GLU A 278 -14.52 35.15 -38.66
CA GLU A 278 -13.21 34.50 -38.76
C GLU A 278 -12.39 34.67 -37.48
N LEU A 279 -12.35 35.88 -36.91
CA LEU A 279 -11.70 36.15 -35.63
C LEU A 279 -12.28 35.27 -34.51
N LEU A 280 -13.61 35.15 -34.42
CA LEU A 280 -14.27 34.31 -33.44
C LEU A 280 -13.97 32.81 -33.66
N SER A 281 -13.86 32.38 -34.92
CA SER A 281 -13.48 31.01 -35.29
C SER A 281 -12.06 30.69 -34.78
N LEU A 282 -11.09 31.53 -35.09
CA LEU A 282 -9.70 31.39 -34.62
C LEU A 282 -9.60 31.39 -33.09
N GLN A 283 -10.41 32.22 -32.42
CA GLN A 283 -10.48 32.23 -30.96
C GLN A 283 -11.05 30.93 -30.39
N ASN A 284 -12.02 30.30 -31.07
CA ASN A 284 -12.56 29.01 -30.66
C ASN A 284 -11.56 27.87 -30.89
N GLU A 285 -10.85 27.86 -32.01
CA GLU A 285 -9.75 26.91 -32.25
C GLU A 285 -8.68 27.01 -31.17
N LYS A 286 -8.28 28.22 -30.78
CA LYS A 286 -7.34 28.44 -29.66
C LYS A 286 -7.87 27.89 -28.34
N LYS A 287 -9.16 28.04 -28.05
CA LYS A 287 -9.78 27.44 -26.85
C LYS A 287 -9.72 25.93 -26.90
N MET A 288 -10.11 25.34 -28.03
CA MET A 288 -10.08 23.88 -28.23
C MET A 288 -8.67 23.32 -28.07
N HIS A 289 -7.67 23.97 -28.66
CA HIS A 289 -6.28 23.57 -28.52
C HIS A 289 -5.79 23.64 -27.07
N LEU A 290 -6.17 24.69 -26.32
CA LEU A 290 -5.81 24.81 -24.90
C LEU A 290 -6.46 23.71 -24.05
N THR A 291 -7.72 23.39 -24.30
CA THR A 291 -8.42 22.28 -23.63
C THR A 291 -7.78 20.93 -23.97
N GLN A 292 -7.41 20.72 -25.24
CA GLN A 292 -6.70 19.50 -25.64
C GLN A 292 -5.37 19.37 -24.91
N GLN A 293 -4.59 20.45 -24.82
CA GLN A 293 -3.33 20.48 -24.09
C GLN A 293 -3.53 20.19 -22.59
N GLU A 294 -4.61 20.68 -21.98
CA GLU A 294 -4.97 20.38 -20.59
C GLU A 294 -5.22 18.88 -20.42
N ASN A 295 -6.05 18.28 -21.29
CA ASN A 295 -6.38 16.86 -21.25
C ASN A 295 -5.14 15.98 -21.48
N ASP A 296 -4.31 16.29 -22.47
CA ASP A 296 -3.10 15.53 -22.78
C ASP A 296 -2.15 15.52 -21.57
N LYS A 297 -1.97 16.69 -20.92
CA LYS A 297 -1.12 16.81 -19.74
C LYS A 297 -1.72 16.10 -18.53
N LEU A 298 -3.04 16.11 -18.37
CA LEU A 298 -3.72 15.36 -17.31
C LEU A 298 -3.52 13.86 -17.49
N ASN A 299 -3.71 13.37 -18.72
CA ASN A 299 -3.50 11.97 -19.09
C ASN A 299 -2.06 11.53 -18.85
N GLU A 300 -1.07 12.35 -19.24
CA GLU A 300 0.35 12.08 -18.96
C GLU A 300 0.61 11.90 -17.46
N LYS A 301 0.00 12.73 -16.59
CA LYS A 301 0.14 12.60 -15.13
C LYS A 301 -0.62 11.40 -14.58
N ASP A 302 -1.78 11.07 -15.14
CA ASP A 302 -2.53 9.87 -14.77
C ASP A 302 -1.74 8.60 -15.15
N GLU A 303 -1.12 8.54 -16.33
CA GLU A 303 -0.26 7.43 -16.77
C GLU A 303 0.98 7.26 -15.88
N LEU A 304 1.66 8.35 -15.53
CA LEU A 304 2.80 8.30 -14.61
C LEU A 304 2.39 7.76 -13.23
N TYR A 305 1.24 8.19 -12.69
CA TYR A 305 0.70 7.65 -11.45
C TYR A 305 0.35 6.17 -11.56
N GLN A 306 -0.27 5.73 -12.67
CA GLN A 306 -0.55 4.31 -12.89
C GLN A 306 0.75 3.48 -12.96
N ASN A 307 1.79 4.00 -13.58
CA ASN A 307 3.10 3.33 -13.60
C ASN A 307 3.71 3.26 -12.20
N GLU A 308 3.69 4.36 -11.45
CA GLU A 308 4.22 4.42 -10.08
C GLU A 308 3.48 3.46 -9.13
N ILE A 309 2.15 3.45 -9.14
CA ILE A 309 1.38 2.55 -8.26
C ILE A 309 1.57 1.08 -8.64
N ASN A 310 1.74 0.77 -9.92
CA ASN A 310 2.01 -0.60 -10.37
C ASN A 310 3.41 -1.06 -9.97
N LEU A 311 4.42 -0.21 -10.13
CA LEU A 311 5.77 -0.50 -9.64
C LEU A 311 5.79 -0.70 -8.13
N TRP A 312 5.13 0.18 -7.38
CA TRP A 312 5.00 0.05 -5.93
C TRP A 312 4.31 -1.28 -5.55
N ARG A 313 3.20 -1.65 -6.20
CA ARG A 313 2.52 -2.95 -5.98
C ARG A 313 3.42 -4.16 -6.26
N ASN A 314 4.26 -4.09 -7.30
CA ASN A 314 5.18 -5.18 -7.61
C ASN A 314 6.25 -5.32 -6.53
N LEU A 315 6.88 -4.20 -6.13
CA LEU A 315 7.86 -4.17 -5.03
C LEU A 315 7.24 -4.63 -3.70
N LEU A 316 5.98 -4.27 -3.46
CA LEU A 316 5.20 -4.66 -2.30
C LEU A 316 5.03 -6.18 -2.21
N SER A 317 4.73 -6.84 -3.34
CA SER A 317 4.59 -8.29 -3.39
C SER A 317 5.87 -9.01 -2.96
N ASP A 318 7.02 -8.55 -3.46
CA ASP A 318 8.32 -9.14 -3.09
C ASP A 318 8.67 -8.89 -1.62
N ARG A 319 8.41 -7.67 -1.13
CA ARG A 319 8.62 -7.29 0.28
C ARG A 319 7.74 -8.14 1.22
N LYS A 320 6.46 -8.33 0.89
CA LYS A 320 5.55 -9.22 1.62
C LYS A 320 6.05 -10.66 1.64
N ARG A 321 6.50 -11.18 0.50
CA ARG A 321 7.03 -12.54 0.40
C ARG A 321 8.30 -12.70 1.26
N SER A 322 9.20 -11.73 1.25
CA SER A 322 10.38 -11.76 2.11
C SER A 322 10.00 -11.81 3.58
N LEU A 323 9.06 -10.96 4.02
CA LEU A 323 8.61 -10.94 5.41
C LEU A 323 8.02 -12.29 5.85
N GLU A 324 7.18 -12.91 5.02
CA GLU A 324 6.61 -14.22 5.36
C GLU A 324 7.69 -15.31 5.39
N ASN A 325 8.62 -15.32 4.43
CA ASN A 325 9.74 -16.26 4.44
C ASN A 325 10.59 -16.13 5.70
N ASP A 326 10.85 -14.91 6.18
CA ASP A 326 11.64 -14.68 7.39
C ASP A 326 10.87 -15.14 8.65
N CYS A 327 9.55 -14.93 8.69
CA CYS A 327 8.71 -15.47 9.76
C CYS A 327 8.70 -17.00 9.78
N GLU A 328 8.57 -17.64 8.61
CA GLU A 328 8.58 -19.10 8.47
C GLU A 328 9.93 -19.71 8.84
N LYS A 329 11.03 -19.07 8.43
CA LYS A 329 12.39 -19.47 8.82
C LYS A 329 12.58 -19.41 10.33
N GLU A 330 12.21 -18.31 10.99
CA GLU A 330 12.38 -18.15 12.44
C GLU A 330 11.62 -19.24 13.22
N ILE A 331 10.43 -19.63 12.77
CA ILE A 331 9.67 -20.76 13.37
C ILE A 331 10.37 -22.10 13.09
N SER A 332 10.80 -22.33 11.85
CA SER A 332 11.42 -23.60 11.44
C SER A 332 12.76 -23.85 12.14
N GLU A 333 13.59 -22.81 12.25
CA GLU A 333 14.87 -22.84 12.97
C GLU A 333 14.65 -23.14 14.45
N LEU A 334 13.67 -22.48 15.09
CA LEU A 334 13.31 -22.75 16.48
C LEU A 334 12.89 -24.22 16.68
N GLN A 335 12.02 -24.74 15.81
CA GLN A 335 11.58 -26.13 15.88
C GLN A 335 12.77 -27.08 15.74
N LEU A 336 13.66 -26.85 14.76
CA LEU A 336 14.85 -27.64 14.53
C LEU A 336 15.78 -27.66 15.75
N GLU A 337 15.99 -26.51 16.41
CA GLU A 337 16.76 -26.43 17.65
C GLU A 337 16.17 -27.28 18.78
N TYR A 338 14.85 -27.24 18.95
CA TYR A 338 14.17 -28.04 19.98
C TYR A 338 14.22 -29.54 19.66
N TYR A 339 14.05 -29.94 18.40
CA TYR A 339 14.19 -31.34 17.98
C TYR A 339 15.62 -31.87 18.16
N HIS A 340 16.65 -31.09 17.83
CA HIS A 340 18.05 -31.48 18.07
C HIS A 340 18.41 -31.58 19.56
N LYS A 341 17.91 -30.67 20.40
CA LYS A 341 18.09 -30.73 21.86
C LYS A 341 17.34 -31.92 22.49
N ALA A 342 16.18 -32.31 21.94
CA ALA A 342 15.49 -33.53 22.38
C ALA A 342 16.30 -34.80 22.06
N ALA A 343 16.89 -34.90 20.86
CA ALA A 343 17.68 -36.06 20.43
C ALA A 343 19.00 -36.24 21.21
N THR A 344 19.69 -35.14 21.52
CA THR A 344 20.97 -35.17 22.26
C THR A 344 20.80 -35.57 23.71
N ASP A 345 19.73 -35.15 24.38
CA ASP A 345 19.48 -35.52 25.78
C ASP A 345 19.12 -37.01 25.93
N ILE A 346 18.40 -37.61 24.97
CA ILE A 346 18.14 -39.07 24.92
C ILE A 346 19.45 -39.86 24.79
N THR A 347 20.42 -39.31 24.05
CA THR A 347 21.73 -39.94 23.84
C THR A 347 22.63 -39.83 25.10
N SER A 348 22.41 -38.80 25.93
CA SER A 348 23.19 -38.58 27.17
C SER A 348 22.77 -39.46 28.35
N LEU A 349 21.52 -39.95 28.37
CA LEU A 349 21.05 -40.93 29.36
C LEU A 349 21.33 -42.39 28.97
N THR A 350 21.67 -42.65 27.71
CA THR A 350 21.93 -44.02 27.20
C THR A 350 23.40 -44.44 27.29
N VAL A 351 24.27 -43.65 27.93
CA VAL A 351 25.68 -44.01 28.16
C VAL A 351 25.94 -44.43 29.61
N ALA A 352 25.92 -45.76 29.78
CA ALA A 352 26.61 -46.61 30.76
C ALA A 352 26.11 -46.72 32.22
N PRO A 353 25.87 -47.96 32.71
CA PRO A 353 25.50 -48.24 34.09
C PRO A 353 26.71 -48.14 35.02
N GLY A 354 26.49 -47.56 36.21
CA GLY A 354 27.47 -47.60 37.30
C GLY A 354 28.41 -46.41 37.36
N THR A 355 27.89 -45.22 37.67
CA THR A 355 28.57 -44.30 38.60
C THR A 355 27.60 -43.21 39.03
N SER A 356 27.38 -43.08 40.33
CA SER A 356 26.75 -41.89 40.92
C SER A 356 27.50 -40.63 40.46
N ARG A 357 26.90 -39.85 39.56
CA ARG A 357 27.28 -38.46 39.33
C ARG A 357 26.12 -37.57 39.74
N SER A 358 26.36 -36.77 40.78
CA SER A 358 25.47 -35.69 41.17
C SER A 358 25.27 -34.75 39.98
N PHE A 359 24.02 -34.59 39.57
CA PHE A 359 23.64 -33.57 38.60
C PHE A 359 23.91 -32.19 39.22
N ARG A 360 25.00 -31.53 38.81
CA ARG A 360 25.24 -30.11 39.11
C ARG A 360 24.81 -29.30 37.88
N PRO A 361 23.74 -28.50 37.95
CA PRO A 361 23.36 -27.65 36.83
C PRO A 361 24.44 -26.58 36.64
N ARG A 362 25.09 -26.59 35.48
CA ARG A 362 26.01 -25.55 35.04
C ARG A 362 25.18 -24.33 34.63
N ILE A 363 25.03 -23.38 35.54
CA ILE A 363 24.53 -22.05 35.22
C ILE A 363 25.58 -21.38 34.33
N THR A 364 25.35 -21.36 33.02
CA THR A 364 26.08 -20.48 32.10
C THR A 364 25.63 -19.05 32.38
N LYS A 365 26.41 -18.30 33.16
CA LYS A 365 26.30 -16.85 33.17
C LYS A 365 26.74 -16.37 31.79
N THR A 366 25.79 -15.88 31.00
CA THR A 366 26.09 -15.04 29.85
C THR A 366 26.72 -13.76 30.39
N SER A 367 27.98 -13.54 30.04
CA SER A 367 28.70 -12.30 30.28
C SER A 367 28.13 -11.21 29.38
N GLU A 368 27.20 -10.42 29.89
CA GLU A 368 26.95 -9.08 29.35
C GLU A 368 28.01 -8.14 29.92
N SER A 369 28.99 -7.83 29.09
CA SER A 369 29.92 -6.72 29.27
C SER A 369 29.14 -5.41 29.17
N ILE A 370 28.94 -4.76 30.32
CA ILE A 370 28.51 -3.37 30.45
C ILE A 370 29.69 -2.47 30.03
N PRO A 371 29.51 -1.48 29.13
CA PRO A 371 30.51 -0.46 28.92
C PRO A 371 30.45 0.55 30.08
N SER A 372 31.55 0.64 30.83
CA SER A 372 31.75 1.65 31.86
C SER A 372 31.72 3.06 31.27
N THR A 373 30.85 3.88 31.83
CA THR A 373 30.92 5.34 31.83
C THR A 373 32.28 5.81 32.37
N ASN A 374 33.04 6.54 31.55
CA ASN A 374 34.00 7.52 32.07
C ASN A 374 33.26 8.85 32.21
N ILE A 375 33.01 9.22 33.45
CA ILE A 375 32.85 10.60 33.89
C ILE A 375 34.12 10.88 34.67
N ASP A 376 34.94 11.79 34.17
CA ASP A 376 35.70 12.77 34.96
C ASP A 376 36.18 13.87 33.98
N ASP A 377 35.96 15.11 34.41
CA ASP A 377 36.21 16.45 33.83
C ASP A 377 35.24 17.02 32.76
#